data_AF-A0A9D5IN93-F1
#
_entry.id   AF-A0A9D5IN93-F1
#
_cell.length_a   1.000
_cell.length_b   1.000
_cell.length_c   1.000
_cell.angle_alpha   90.00
_cell.angle_beta   90.00
_cell.angle_gamma   90.00
#
_symmetry.space_group_name_H-M   'P 1'
#
loop_
_entity.id
_entity.type
_entity.pdbx_description
1 polymer ?
#
loop_
_entity_poly.entity_id
_entity_poly.type
_entity_poly.pdbx_seq_one_letter_code
_entity_poly.pdbx_strand_id
1 'polypeptide(L)'
;ETGQRLNQLYPEQYAATRTSAPAVEVVAQGKTRAEVKAELAEAQRNGDLIADGETGLRFNQLYPNRYPQPVVAQGKSREDVRAELVNARAVKSN
;
A
#
# COMPACT_ATOMS: atom_id res chain seq x y z
N GLU A 1 -17.22 4.38 36.31
CA GLU A 1 -16.14 3.61 35.66
C GLU A 1 -15.07 4.60 35.19
N THR A 2 -13.85 4.48 35.69
CA THR A 2 -12.77 5.42 35.40
C THR A 2 -12.37 5.30 33.94
N GLY A 3 -12.66 6.31 33.11
CA GLY A 3 -12.35 6.37 31.67
C GLY A 3 -10.87 6.51 31.33
N GLN A 4 -9.99 5.85 32.10
CA GLN A 4 -8.56 5.84 31.86
C GLN A 4 -8.24 4.94 30.66
N ARG A 5 -7.39 5.43 29.77
CA ARG A 5 -7.00 4.72 28.53
C ARG A 5 -5.95 3.66 28.87
N LEU A 6 -5.92 2.54 28.13
CA LEU A 6 -4.97 1.43 28.34
C LEU A 6 -3.50 1.87 28.45
N ASN A 7 -3.09 2.88 27.69
CA ASN A 7 -1.74 3.47 27.76
C ASN A 7 -1.44 4.13 29.13
N GLN A 8 -2.45 4.70 29.78
CA GLN A 8 -2.30 5.30 31.12
C GLN A 8 -2.22 4.23 32.21
N LEU A 9 -2.90 3.09 32.03
CA LEU A 9 -2.95 2.01 33.02
C LEU A 9 -1.72 1.10 32.92
N TYR A 10 -1.16 0.92 31.73
CA TYR A 10 -0.01 0.05 31.47
C TYR A 10 1.10 0.75 30.66
N PRO A 11 1.70 1.84 31.17
CA PRO A 11 2.72 2.60 30.42
C PRO A 11 3.95 1.77 30.05
N GLU A 12 4.32 0.77 30.85
CA GLU A 12 5.40 -0.18 30.56
C GLU A 12 5.14 -1.01 29.28
N GLN A 13 3.87 -1.29 28.95
CA GLN A 13 3.50 -2.03 27.75
C GLN A 13 3.45 -1.14 26.50
N TYR A 14 3.28 0.17 26.70
CA TYR A 14 3.05 1.14 25.62
C TYR A 14 4.17 2.16 25.45
N ALA A 15 5.31 2.00 26.15
CA ALA A 15 6.50 2.85 26.16
C ALA A 15 6.40 4.02 25.17
N ALA A 16 5.76 5.09 25.63
CA ALA A 16 5.46 6.24 24.80
C ALA A 16 6.75 7.03 24.57
N THR A 17 7.52 6.67 23.55
CA THR A 17 8.52 7.56 22.97
C THR A 17 7.81 8.65 22.16
N ARG A 18 6.93 9.40 22.81
CA ARG A 18 6.62 10.76 22.37
C ARG A 18 7.75 11.63 22.94
N THR A 19 8.92 11.50 22.32
CA THR A 19 10.01 12.47 22.51
C THR A 19 9.43 13.84 22.18
N SER A 20 9.16 14.62 23.23
CA SER A 20 8.91 16.06 23.15
C SER A 20 10.26 16.79 23.14
N ALA A 21 11.14 16.39 22.22
CA ALA A 21 12.35 17.16 21.93
C ALA A 21 11.98 18.29 20.96
N PRO A 22 12.63 19.47 21.07
CA PRO A 22 12.43 20.56 20.12
C PRO A 22 12.76 20.04 18.72
N ALA A 23 12.03 20.50 17.71
CA ALA A 23 12.14 20.17 16.28
C ALA A 23 13.54 19.72 15.82
N VAL A 24 13.88 18.48 16.12
CA VAL A 24 14.89 17.70 15.40
C VAL A 24 14.04 16.89 14.47
N GLU A 25 14.23 17.06 13.16
CA GLU A 25 13.71 16.17 12.15
C GLU A 25 14.05 14.75 12.57
N VAL A 26 13.09 14.10 13.24
CA VAL A 26 13.10 12.66 13.37
C VAL A 26 12.82 12.22 11.94
N VAL A 27 13.89 12.02 11.18
CA VAL A 27 13.89 11.14 10.02
C VAL A 27 13.63 9.75 10.59
N ALA A 28 12.41 9.54 11.08
CA ALA A 28 11.86 8.22 11.23
C ALA A 28 12.02 7.62 9.84
N GLN A 29 12.76 6.53 9.72
CA GLN A 29 12.79 5.73 8.50
C GLN A 29 11.42 5.07 8.22
N GLY A 30 10.32 5.75 8.57
CA GLY A 30 8.94 5.32 8.49
C GLY A 30 8.07 6.50 8.08
N LYS A 31 6.98 6.18 7.38
CA LYS A 31 6.03 7.15 6.83
C LYS A 31 5.53 8.10 7.92
N THR A 32 5.49 9.38 7.60
CA THR A 32 4.83 10.40 8.40
C THR A 32 3.35 10.07 8.56
N ARG A 33 2.70 10.57 9.62
CA ARG A 33 1.25 10.35 9.79
C ARG A 33 0.41 10.90 8.64
N ALA A 34 0.89 11.95 7.97
CA ALA A 34 0.21 12.51 6.81
C ALA A 34 0.26 11.52 5.64
N GLU A 35 1.43 10.94 5.35
CA GLU A 35 1.61 9.93 4.31
C GLU A 35 0.79 8.67 4.59
N VAL A 36 0.79 8.16 5.83
CA VAL A 36 -0.04 6.99 6.21
C VAL A 36 -1.53 7.26 5.99
N LYS A 37 -2.00 8.47 6.31
CA LYS A 37 -3.41 8.84 6.07
C LYS A 37 -3.72 8.96 4.59
N ALA A 38 -2.79 9.51 3.80
CA ALA A 38 -2.95 9.61 2.36
C ALA A 38 -3.06 8.21 1.74
N GLU A 39 -2.13 7.31 2.07
CA GLU A 39 -2.13 5.92 1.59
C GLU A 39 -3.39 5.16 2.01
N LEU A 40 -3.87 5.35 3.24
CA LEU A 40 -5.11 4.72 3.68
C LEU A 40 -6.32 5.22 2.86
N ALA A 41 -6.39 6.52 2.58
CA ALA A 41 -7.46 7.09 1.77
C ALA A 41 -7.40 6.57 0.32
N GLU A 42 -6.20 6.43 -0.24
CA GLU A 42 -5.99 5.84 -1.56
C GLU A 42 -6.43 4.37 -1.62
N ALA A 43 -5.99 3.56 -0.65
CA ALA A 43 -6.39 2.15 -0.56
C ALA A 43 -7.91 2.00 -0.43
N GLN A 44 -8.57 2.88 0.31
CA GLN A 44 -10.03 2.87 0.42
C GLN A 44 -10.71 3.27 -0.89
N ARG A 45 -10.19 4.30 -1.58
CA ARG A 45 -10.72 4.75 -2.88
C ARG A 45 -10.58 3.67 -3.96
N ASN A 46 -9.47 2.95 -3.97
CA ASN A 46 -9.18 1.91 -4.97
C ASN A 46 -9.77 0.54 -4.61
N GLY A 47 -10.32 0.40 -3.39
CA GLY A 47 -10.87 -0.85 -2.90
C GLY A 47 -9.81 -1.91 -2.61
N ASP A 48 -8.58 -1.48 -2.28
CA ASP A 48 -7.45 -2.37 -1.99
C ASP A 48 -7.48 -2.95 -0.57
N LEU A 49 -8.41 -2.48 0.27
CA LEU A 49 -8.63 -3.03 1.61
C LEU A 49 -9.17 -4.46 1.52
N ILE A 50 -8.79 -5.29 2.48
CA ILE A 50 -9.30 -6.65 2.63
C ILE A 50 -10.78 -6.58 3.02
N ALA A 51 -11.62 -7.24 2.23
CA ALA A 51 -13.06 -7.34 2.45
C ALA A 51 -13.43 -8.63 3.21
N ASP A 52 -12.65 -9.69 3.01
CA ASP A 52 -12.85 -10.98 3.66
C ASP A 52 -11.51 -11.48 4.24
N GLY A 53 -11.47 -11.66 5.56
CA GLY A 53 -10.28 -12.07 6.29
C GLY A 53 -9.93 -13.56 6.13
N GLU A 54 -10.88 -14.39 5.70
CA GLU A 54 -10.63 -15.82 5.49
C GLU A 54 -10.02 -16.09 4.12
N THR A 55 -10.53 -15.41 3.08
CA THR A 55 -10.08 -15.59 1.70
C THR A 55 -8.99 -14.61 1.29
N GLY A 56 -8.82 -13.50 2.02
CA GLY A 56 -7.90 -12.43 1.66
C GLY A 56 -8.34 -11.59 0.46
N LEU A 57 -9.60 -11.73 0.03
CA LEU A 57 -10.14 -10.96 -1.10
C LEU A 57 -10.28 -9.49 -0.74
N ARG A 58 -9.97 -8.62 -1.72
CA ARG A 58 -10.11 -7.17 -1.59
C ARG A 58 -11.47 -6.70 -2.10
N PHE A 59 -11.90 -5.52 -1.67
CA PHE A 59 -13.18 -4.94 -2.09
C PHE A 59 -13.31 -4.74 -3.61
N ASN A 60 -12.22 -4.35 -4.28
CA ASN A 60 -12.19 -4.20 -5.74
C ASN A 60 -12.33 -5.52 -6.50
N GLN A 61 -11.97 -6.65 -5.89
CA GLN A 61 -12.13 -7.98 -6.48
C GLN A 61 -13.56 -8.49 -6.34
N LEU A 62 -14.21 -8.24 -5.19
CA LEU A 62 -15.60 -8.66 -4.94
C LEU A 62 -16.63 -7.74 -5.60
N TYR A 63 -16.35 -6.43 -5.64
CA TYR A 63 -17.27 -5.42 -6.18
C TYR A 63 -16.60 -4.56 -7.25
N PRO A 64 -16.13 -5.15 -8.37
CA PRO A 64 -15.35 -4.43 -9.37
C PRO A 64 -16.09 -3.22 -9.97
N ASN A 65 -17.42 -3.27 -10.04
CA ASN A 65 -18.24 -2.17 -10.55
C ASN A 65 -18.31 -0.95 -9.62
N ARG A 66 -17.87 -1.07 -8.36
CA ARG A 66 -17.91 0.02 -7.35
C ARG A 66 -16.59 0.76 -7.22
N TYR A 67 -15.51 0.22 -7.78
CA TYR A 67 -14.17 0.75 -7.65
C TYR A 67 -13.59 1.10 -9.01
N PRO A 68 -12.74 2.14 -9.10
CA PRO A 68 -12.03 2.42 -10.32
C PRO A 68 -11.18 1.20 -10.67
N GLN A 69 -11.39 0.66 -11.87
CA GLN A 69 -10.55 -0.42 -12.36
C GLN A 69 -9.15 0.15 -12.58
N PRO A 70 -8.09 -0.51 -12.09
CA PRO A 70 -6.74 -0.09 -12.43
C PRO A 70 -6.66 -0.06 -13.96
N VAL A 71 -6.28 1.09 -14.50
CA VAL A 71 -5.79 1.14 -15.87
C VAL A 71 -4.58 0.23 -15.87
N VAL A 72 -4.76 -1.00 -16.34
CA VAL A 72 -3.65 -1.87 -16.68
C VAL A 72 -2.80 -1.01 -17.62
N ALA A 73 -1.63 -0.58 -17.14
CA ALA A 73 -0.66 0.09 -17.99
C ALA A 73 -0.58 -0.80 -19.22
N GLN A 74 -0.98 -0.26 -20.39
CA GLN A 74 -1.17 -1.04 -21.62
C GLN A 74 -0.06 -2.08 -21.67
N GLY A 75 -0.43 -3.36 -21.51
CA GLY A 75 0.54 -4.43 -21.66
C GLY A 75 1.28 -4.20 -22.97
N LYS A 76 2.60 -4.41 -22.97
CA LYS A 76 3.54 -4.24 -24.11
C LYS A 76 2.80 -4.17 -25.44
N SER A 77 2.99 -3.08 -26.19
CA SER A 77 2.35 -2.94 -27.49
C SER A 77 2.64 -4.19 -28.33
N ARG A 78 1.73 -4.54 -29.24
CA ARG A 78 1.97 -5.64 -30.19
C ARG A 78 3.29 -5.42 -30.96
N GLU A 79 3.72 -4.18 -31.15
CA GLU A 79 5.05 -3.84 -31.66
C GLU A 79 6.19 -4.28 -30.73
N ASP A 80 6.11 -4.01 -29.43
CA ASP A 80 7.16 -4.37 -28.47
C ASP A 80 7.35 -5.90 -28.43
N VAL A 81 6.23 -6.64 -28.47
CA VAL A 81 6.24 -8.11 -28.53
C VAL A 81 6.87 -8.61 -29.83
N ARG A 82 6.59 -7.95 -30.97
CA ARG A 82 7.23 -8.28 -32.25
C ARG A 82 8.73 -8.00 -32.24
N ALA A 83 9.15 -6.87 -31.68
CA ALA A 83 10.56 -6.50 -31.57
C ALA A 83 11.34 -7.50 -30.70
N GLU A 84 10.76 -7.94 -29.58
CA GLU A 84 11.33 -8.96 -28.71
C GLU A 84 11.48 -10.32 -29.43
N LEU A 85 10.47 -10.74 -30.20
CA LEU A 85 10.54 -11.99 -30.97
C LEU A 85 11.62 -11.97 -32.06
N VAL A 86 11.80 -10.84 -32.74
CA VAL A 86 12.86 -10.66 -33.74
C VAL A 86 14.24 -10.73 -33.08
N ASN A 87 14.42 -10.03 -31.96
CA ASN A 87 15.67 -10.07 -31.20
C ASN A 87 15.97 -11.48 -30.65
N ALA A 88 14.96 -12.18 -30.11
CA ALA A 88 15.13 -13.54 -29.61
C ALA A 88 15.51 -14.53 -30.73
N ARG A 89 14.97 -14.34 -31.95
CA ARG A 89 15.33 -15.15 -33.11
C ARG A 89 16.74 -14.86 -33.60
N ALA A 90 17.19 -13.61 -33.55
CA ALA A 90 18.54 -13.21 -33.93
C ALA A 90 19.60 -13.76 -32.96
N VAL A 91 19.34 -13.71 -31.65
CA VAL A 91 20.27 -14.23 -30.62
C VAL A 91 20.41 -15.75 -30.68
N LYS A 92 19.37 -16.48 -31.08
CA LYS A 92 19.37 -17.94 -31.17
C LYS A 92 20.06 -18.49 -32.43
N SER A 93 20.48 -17.62 -33.34
CA SER A 93 21.03 -17.97 -34.66
C SER A 93 22.53 -17.70 -34.79
N ASN A 94 23.24 -17.55 -33.66
CA ASN A 94 24.70 -17.37 -33.54
C ASN A 94 25.25 -18.47 -32.62
#